data_AF-A0A6I8S8G4-F1
#
_entry.id   AF-A0A6I8S8G4-F1
#
_cell.length_a   1.000
_cell.length_b   1.000
_cell.length_c   1.000
_cell.angle_alpha   90.00
_cell.angle_beta   90.00
_cell.angle_gamma   90.00
#
_symmetry.space_group_name_H-M   'P 1'
#
loop_
_entity.id
_entity.type
_entity.pdbx_description
1 polymer ?
#
loop_
_entity_poly.entity_id
_entity_poly.type
_entity_poly.pdbx_seq_one_letter_code
_entity_poly.pdbx_strand_id
1 'polypeptide(L)'
;SILVHTNRAACVTLWQSVDSSLGGLSRSSTVASLDTDSAKSFGQGTGTSEARAEFRVRYVGSIERLKSEDSNSLQGPLDLINYIDVAQQDGKLPFVPPEEEFIMAVSKYGIKVATSDQYDVLHRHALYLIVNMVCYDDGLVAGKSLLALKTKDPSQEQCSLWIYQCSSLDQAQSICKVLSTAFDSVLLEKTQVPAE
;
A
#
# COMPACT_ATOMS: atom_id res chain seq x y z
N SER A 1 -1.62 21.34 2.97
CA SER A 1 -0.51 20.71 3.72
C SER A 1 -0.41 19.22 3.40
N ILE A 2 0.75 18.77 2.91
CA ILE A 2 1.01 17.36 2.60
C ILE A 2 1.46 16.68 3.90
N LEU A 3 0.65 15.79 4.45
CA LEU A 3 1.00 15.04 5.66
C LEU A 3 1.79 13.79 5.26
N VAL A 4 3.09 13.97 5.06
CA VAL A 4 4.04 12.88 4.87
C VAL A 4 4.31 12.25 6.24
N HIS A 5 3.61 11.17 6.57
CA HIS A 5 4.03 10.30 7.69
C HIS A 5 5.19 9.43 7.20
N THR A 6 6.39 10.00 7.15
CA THR A 6 7.62 9.22 6.93
C THR A 6 8.33 9.01 8.24
N ASN A 7 8.33 7.76 8.70
CA ASN A 7 9.52 7.20 9.29
C ASN A 7 9.69 5.75 8.79
N ARG A 8 10.82 5.50 8.11
CA ARG A 8 11.35 4.21 7.58
C ARG A 8 10.77 3.64 6.27
N ALA A 9 11.28 4.21 5.18
CA ALA A 9 11.81 3.57 3.96
C ALA A 9 10.98 2.62 3.05
N ALA A 10 9.74 2.20 3.38
CA ALA A 10 9.05 1.22 2.51
C ALA A 10 7.64 1.58 2.02
N CYS A 11 6.88 2.44 2.71
CA CYS A 11 5.63 2.99 2.16
C CYS A 11 5.57 4.51 2.38
N VAL A 12 5.21 5.23 1.32
CA VAL A 12 4.92 6.68 1.37
C VAL A 12 3.48 6.91 0.93
N THR A 13 2.73 7.59 1.78
CA THR A 13 1.37 8.07 1.48
C THR A 13 1.45 9.54 1.11
N LEU A 14 1.02 9.91 -0.10
CA LEU A 14 1.06 11.29 -0.59
C LEU A 14 -0.38 11.81 -0.79
N TRP A 15 -0.75 12.87 -0.07
CA TRP A 15 -2.03 13.59 -0.25
C TRP A 15 -1.79 15.09 -0.43
N GLN A 16 -2.42 15.69 -1.44
CA GLN A 16 -2.59 17.14 -1.52
C GLN A 16 -3.91 17.53 -0.85
N SER A 17 -3.85 18.23 0.30
CA SER A 17 -5.01 18.90 0.87
C SER A 17 -5.20 20.26 0.19
N VAL A 18 -6.34 20.43 -0.51
CA VAL A 18 -6.83 21.74 -0.95
C VAL A 18 -7.57 22.36 0.23
N ASP A 19 -6.94 23.34 0.90
CA ASP A 19 -7.58 24.10 1.98
C ASP A 19 -8.76 24.90 1.42
N SER A 20 -9.97 24.42 1.66
CA SER A 20 -11.18 25.23 1.55
C SER A 20 -11.27 26.14 2.77
N SER A 21 -10.53 27.24 2.73
CA SER A 21 -10.58 28.30 3.75
C SER A 21 -11.82 29.17 3.57
N LEU A 22 -12.91 28.85 4.27
CA LEU A 22 -13.94 29.85 4.60
C LEU A 22 -14.60 29.54 5.94
N GLY A 23 -14.25 30.34 6.94
CA GLY A 23 -15.25 30.92 7.84
C GLY A 23 -15.73 30.09 9.04
N GLY A 24 -15.22 30.47 10.21
CA GLY A 24 -16.14 30.99 11.22
C GLY A 24 -16.57 30.05 12.35
N LEU A 25 -16.19 30.51 13.54
CA LEU A 25 -16.88 30.37 14.83
C LEU A 25 -16.62 29.09 15.65
N SER A 26 -15.78 29.32 16.67
CA SER A 26 -15.76 28.67 17.96
C SER A 26 -17.11 28.16 18.44
N ARG A 27 -17.11 26.98 19.08
CA ARG A 27 -17.88 26.71 20.30
C ARG A 27 -17.39 25.43 20.98
N SER A 28 -16.78 25.60 22.13
CA SER A 28 -16.54 24.55 23.12
C SER A 28 -17.84 23.83 23.46
N SER A 29 -17.78 22.50 23.57
CA SER A 29 -18.79 21.74 24.32
C SER A 29 -18.11 20.58 25.06
N THR A 30 -18.33 20.56 26.36
CA THR A 30 -18.01 19.47 27.28
C THR A 30 -18.97 18.33 27.02
N VAL A 31 -18.48 17.10 26.84
CA VAL A 31 -19.33 15.90 26.82
C VAL A 31 -18.95 15.02 28.01
N ALA A 32 -19.94 14.80 28.87
CA ALA A 32 -19.89 13.90 30.01
C ALA A 32 -20.10 12.44 29.56
N SER A 33 -19.44 11.53 30.28
CA SER A 33 -19.47 10.07 30.14
C SER A 33 -20.86 9.46 30.15
N LEU A 34 -21.03 8.32 29.47
CA LEU A 34 -21.82 7.21 29.98
C LEU A 34 -21.43 5.90 29.28
N ASP A 35 -21.00 4.95 30.09
CA ASP A 35 -20.69 3.57 29.75
C ASP A 35 -21.94 2.80 29.29
N THR A 36 -21.77 1.86 28.36
CA THR A 36 -22.56 0.63 28.38
C THR A 36 -21.85 -0.49 27.63
N ASP A 37 -21.63 -1.57 28.37
CA ASP A 37 -21.10 -2.87 27.98
C ASP A 37 -21.73 -3.45 26.72
N SER A 38 -20.89 -4.04 25.88
CA SER A 38 -21.21 -5.29 25.18
C SER A 38 -19.94 -6.06 24.86
N ALA A 39 -19.57 -6.89 25.83
CA ALA A 39 -18.60 -7.95 25.72
C ALA A 39 -18.99 -8.96 24.62
N LYS A 40 -18.11 -9.15 23.64
CA LYS A 40 -17.78 -10.48 23.08
C LYS A 40 -16.29 -10.53 22.79
N SER A 41 -15.54 -10.92 23.82
CA SER A 41 -14.14 -11.32 23.72
C SER A 41 -14.06 -12.67 23.01
N PHE A 42 -13.46 -12.71 21.82
CA PHE A 42 -12.92 -13.94 21.28
C PHE A 42 -11.50 -14.10 21.77
N GLY A 43 -11.35 -15.02 22.73
CA GLY A 43 -10.25 -15.97 22.79
C GLY A 43 -8.83 -15.42 22.68
N GLN A 44 -8.23 -15.22 23.85
CA GLN A 44 -6.79 -15.18 24.01
C GLN A 44 -6.20 -16.53 23.56
N GLY A 45 -5.50 -16.51 22.42
CA GLY A 45 -4.61 -17.58 21.98
C GLY A 45 -3.18 -17.09 22.01
N THR A 46 -2.39 -17.62 22.95
CA THR A 46 -0.93 -17.56 22.90
C THR A 46 -0.44 -18.35 21.69
N GLY A 47 -0.13 -17.62 20.62
CA GLY A 47 0.58 -18.05 19.44
C GLY A 47 0.98 -16.78 18.71
N THR A 48 2.21 -16.69 18.23
CA THR A 48 2.65 -15.62 17.32
C THR A 48 1.74 -15.65 16.09
N SER A 49 0.61 -14.95 16.14
CA SER A 49 -0.34 -14.89 15.04
C SER A 49 0.40 -14.19 13.90
N GLU A 50 0.79 -14.96 12.89
CA GLU A 50 1.40 -14.43 11.69
C GLU A 50 0.42 -13.41 11.12
N ALA A 51 0.73 -12.12 11.28
CA ALA A 51 -0.13 -11.02 10.86
C ALA A 51 -0.31 -11.07 9.34
N ARG A 52 -1.36 -11.77 8.91
CA ARG A 52 -1.77 -11.92 7.52
C ARG A 52 -3.08 -11.17 7.36
N ALA A 53 -3.09 -10.19 6.47
CA ALA A 53 -4.29 -9.45 6.11
C ALA A 53 -4.61 -9.67 4.63
N GLU A 54 -5.89 -9.79 4.30
CA GLU A 54 -6.36 -10.01 2.94
C GLU A 54 -7.31 -8.88 2.52
N PHE A 55 -7.12 -8.38 1.31
CA PHE A 55 -7.83 -7.23 0.76
C PHE A 55 -8.32 -7.53 -0.65
N ARG A 56 -9.53 -7.07 -0.97
CA ARG A 56 -10.06 -7.12 -2.34
C ARG A 56 -9.61 -5.89 -3.11
N VAL A 57 -8.89 -6.09 -4.21
CA VAL A 57 -8.34 -5.01 -5.05
C VAL A 57 -8.59 -5.30 -6.51
N ARG A 58 -8.55 -4.29 -7.37
CA ARG A 58 -8.54 -4.47 -8.83
C ARG A 58 -7.13 -4.30 -9.37
N TYR A 59 -6.81 -5.03 -10.42
CA TYR A 59 -5.50 -4.95 -11.05
C TYR A 59 -5.57 -4.02 -12.28
N VAL A 60 -4.77 -2.95 -12.27
CA VAL A 60 -4.72 -1.98 -13.38
C VAL A 60 -3.75 -2.46 -14.46
N GLY A 61 -2.58 -2.92 -14.05
CA GLY A 61 -1.56 -3.44 -14.96
C GLY A 61 -0.17 -3.44 -14.35
N SER A 62 0.82 -3.79 -15.18
CA SER A 62 2.24 -3.74 -14.82
C SER A 62 3.08 -3.09 -15.91
N ILE A 63 4.21 -2.54 -15.49
CA ILE A 63 5.30 -2.13 -16.36
C ILE A 63 6.52 -2.91 -15.90
N GLU A 64 6.86 -3.96 -16.65
CA GLU A 64 7.97 -4.85 -16.31
C GLU A 64 9.25 -4.46 -17.03
N ARG A 65 10.38 -4.87 -16.46
CA ARG A 65 11.71 -4.76 -17.09
C ARG A 65 12.08 -3.31 -17.47
N LEU A 66 11.84 -2.38 -16.54
CA LEU A 66 12.35 -1.02 -16.69
C LEU A 66 13.87 -1.05 -16.76
N LYS A 67 14.43 -0.28 -17.71
CA LYS A 67 15.87 -0.10 -17.84
C LYS A 67 16.43 0.55 -16.58
N SER A 68 17.68 0.25 -16.25
CA SER A 68 18.31 0.75 -15.02
C SER A 68 18.36 2.29 -14.98
N GLU A 69 18.46 2.95 -16.14
CA GLU A 69 18.41 4.41 -16.29
C GLU A 69 17.07 5.00 -15.81
N ASP A 70 15.96 4.44 -16.28
CA ASP A 70 14.61 4.81 -15.84
C ASP A 70 14.37 4.41 -14.38
N SER A 71 14.99 3.32 -13.91
CA SER A 71 14.81 2.87 -12.52
C SER A 71 15.46 3.80 -11.50
N ASN A 72 16.57 4.46 -11.90
CA ASN A 72 17.36 5.37 -11.08
C ASN A 72 16.71 6.75 -10.97
N SER A 73 15.99 7.19 -12.02
CA SER A 73 15.21 8.44 -11.97
C SER A 73 13.97 8.32 -11.08
N LEU A 74 13.46 7.10 -10.86
CA LEU A 74 12.33 6.80 -9.97
C LEU A 74 12.76 6.68 -8.50
N GLN A 75 13.51 7.67 -7.99
CA GLN A 75 14.05 7.65 -6.64
C GLN A 75 13.00 8.13 -5.61
N GLY A 76 12.10 9.04 -6.00
CA GLY A 76 11.03 9.57 -5.16
C GLY A 76 9.63 9.00 -5.44
N PRO A 77 8.69 9.18 -4.50
CA PRO A 77 7.29 8.80 -4.70
C PRO A 77 6.61 9.66 -5.78
N LEU A 78 7.00 10.92 -5.93
CA LEU A 78 6.47 11.83 -6.95
C LEU A 78 6.90 11.40 -8.36
N ASP A 79 8.16 11.00 -8.52
CA ASP A 79 8.68 10.52 -9.81
C ASP A 79 7.96 9.25 -10.25
N LEU A 80 7.68 8.36 -9.28
CA LEU A 80 6.90 7.14 -9.52
C LEU A 80 5.49 7.43 -10.00
N ILE A 81 4.78 8.34 -9.32
CA ILE A 81 3.43 8.77 -9.71
C ILE A 81 3.46 9.37 -11.12
N ASN A 82 4.35 10.33 -11.36
CA ASN A 82 4.46 11.00 -12.66
C ASN A 82 4.79 10.01 -13.79
N TYR A 83 5.62 9.00 -13.54
CA TYR A 83 5.92 7.98 -14.54
C TYR A 83 4.69 7.11 -14.89
N ILE A 84 3.88 6.77 -13.89
CA ILE A 84 2.64 6.01 -14.10
C ILE A 84 1.63 6.86 -14.88
N ASP A 85 1.49 8.14 -14.55
CA ASP A 85 0.60 9.07 -15.25
C ASP A 85 0.97 9.19 -16.73
N VAL A 86 2.27 9.36 -17.03
CA VAL A 86 2.78 9.37 -18.42
C VAL A 86 2.53 8.02 -19.10
N ALA A 87 2.73 6.89 -18.41
CA ALA A 87 2.46 5.58 -18.98
C ALA A 87 0.97 5.34 -19.29
N GLN A 88 0.05 5.91 -18.50
CA GLN A 88 -1.38 5.89 -18.79
C GLN A 88 -1.73 6.78 -20.00
N GLN A 89 -1.14 7.98 -20.08
CA GLN A 89 -1.30 8.88 -21.24
C GLN A 89 -0.78 8.27 -22.55
N ASP A 90 0.34 7.55 -22.47
CA ASP A 90 0.93 6.80 -23.59
C ASP A 90 0.11 5.54 -23.98
N GLY A 91 -0.92 5.18 -23.20
CA GLY A 91 -1.73 3.98 -23.41
C GLY A 91 -1.02 2.67 -23.04
N LYS A 92 0.11 2.71 -22.31
CA LYS A 92 0.80 1.52 -21.79
C LYS A 92 0.07 0.90 -20.61
N LEU A 93 -0.67 1.71 -19.86
CA LEU A 93 -1.55 1.30 -18.77
C LEU A 93 -2.95 1.87 -18.99
N PRO A 94 -4.02 1.12 -18.66
CA PRO A 94 -5.37 1.68 -18.69
C PRO A 94 -5.57 2.68 -17.53
N PHE A 95 -6.41 3.69 -17.76
CA PHE A 95 -6.87 4.59 -16.69
C PHE A 95 -7.87 3.90 -15.74
N VAL A 96 -8.69 3.01 -16.28
CA VAL A 96 -9.72 2.28 -15.52
C VAL A 96 -9.41 0.78 -15.58
N PRO A 97 -9.20 0.11 -14.43
CA PRO A 97 -8.99 -1.33 -14.42
C PRO A 97 -10.25 -2.09 -14.85
N PRO A 98 -10.11 -3.35 -15.27
CA PRO A 98 -11.25 -4.27 -15.42
C PRO A 98 -12.06 -4.38 -14.12
N GLU A 99 -13.33 -4.78 -14.22
CA GLU A 99 -14.19 -4.97 -13.04
C GLU A 99 -13.80 -6.17 -12.17
N GLU A 100 -12.95 -7.06 -12.69
CA GLU A 100 -12.49 -8.25 -11.97
C GLU A 100 -11.71 -7.89 -10.70
N GLU A 101 -12.07 -8.55 -9.60
CA GLU A 101 -11.46 -8.36 -8.29
C GLU A 101 -10.53 -9.51 -7.93
N PHE A 102 -9.40 -9.15 -7.34
CA PHE A 102 -8.36 -10.05 -6.86
C PHE A 102 -8.20 -9.94 -5.35
N ILE A 103 -7.76 -11.03 -4.73
CA ILE A 103 -7.41 -11.07 -3.31
C ILE A 103 -5.91 -10.79 -3.18
N MET A 104 -5.58 -9.63 -2.60
CA MET A 104 -4.24 -9.25 -2.17
C MET A 104 -4.03 -9.63 -0.71
N ALA A 105 -3.20 -10.64 -0.47
CA ALA A 105 -2.77 -11.06 0.86
C ALA A 105 -1.40 -10.46 1.19
N VAL A 106 -1.31 -9.71 2.28
CA VAL A 106 -0.06 -9.10 2.79
C VAL A 106 0.36 -9.83 4.05
N SER A 107 1.64 -10.21 4.13
CA SER A 107 2.22 -10.93 5.26
C SER A 107 3.73 -10.66 5.38
N LYS A 108 4.38 -11.22 6.42
CA LYS A 108 5.84 -11.17 6.58
C LYS A 108 6.64 -11.77 5.41
N TYR A 109 6.00 -12.60 4.57
CA TYR A 109 6.63 -13.18 3.39
C TYR A 109 6.60 -12.23 2.17
N GLY A 110 5.72 -11.23 2.19
CA GLY A 110 5.48 -10.30 1.09
C GLY A 110 4.00 -10.20 0.72
N ILE A 111 3.75 -9.88 -0.55
CA ILE A 111 2.41 -9.67 -1.10
C ILE A 111 2.09 -10.80 -2.08
N LYS A 112 0.95 -11.46 -1.90
CA LYS A 112 0.40 -12.45 -2.83
C LYS A 112 -0.89 -11.92 -3.42
N VAL A 113 -1.02 -11.95 -4.74
CA VAL A 113 -2.25 -11.57 -5.46
C VAL A 113 -2.79 -12.81 -6.16
N ALA A 114 -4.05 -13.15 -5.89
CA ALA A 114 -4.73 -14.31 -6.45
C ALA A 114 -6.15 -13.93 -6.91
N THR A 115 -6.74 -14.77 -7.76
CA THR A 115 -8.15 -14.69 -8.14
C THR A 115 -9.06 -14.77 -6.91
N SER A 116 -10.28 -14.26 -7.04
CA SER A 116 -11.26 -14.21 -5.93
C SER A 116 -11.66 -15.60 -5.38
N ASP A 117 -11.57 -16.63 -6.22
CA ASP A 117 -11.78 -18.04 -5.86
C ASP A 117 -10.54 -18.72 -5.27
N GLN A 118 -9.41 -18.01 -5.21
CA GLN A 118 -8.11 -18.44 -4.70
C GLN A 118 -7.46 -19.63 -5.43
N TYR A 119 -7.96 -20.02 -6.60
CA TYR A 119 -7.37 -21.11 -7.37
C TYR A 119 -6.10 -20.66 -8.11
N ASP A 120 -6.14 -19.47 -8.72
CA ASP A 120 -5.04 -18.96 -9.54
C ASP A 120 -4.29 -17.82 -8.84
N VAL A 121 -2.98 -18.02 -8.68
CA VAL A 121 -2.10 -16.98 -8.12
C VAL A 121 -1.45 -16.21 -9.26
N LEU A 122 -1.83 -14.94 -9.41
CA LEU A 122 -1.28 -14.05 -10.43
C LEU A 122 0.15 -13.66 -10.09
N HIS A 123 0.37 -13.16 -8.86
CA HIS A 123 1.65 -12.59 -8.48
C HIS A 123 2.07 -12.96 -7.05
N ARG A 124 3.37 -13.14 -6.87
CA ARG A 124 4.03 -13.27 -5.57
C ARG A 124 5.19 -12.28 -5.52
N HIS A 125 5.00 -11.18 -4.80
CA HIS A 125 6.01 -10.15 -4.57
C HIS A 125 6.67 -10.43 -3.22
N ALA A 126 7.85 -11.05 -3.25
CA ALA A 126 8.59 -11.36 -2.04
C ALA A 126 9.02 -10.07 -1.30
N LEU A 127 8.92 -10.05 0.02
CA LEU A 127 9.14 -8.84 0.82
C LEU A 127 10.52 -8.19 0.56
N TYR A 128 11.56 -9.00 0.37
CA TYR A 128 12.92 -8.51 0.12
C TYR A 128 13.16 -7.90 -1.27
N LEU A 129 12.22 -8.11 -2.22
CA LEU A 129 12.26 -7.53 -3.56
C LEU A 129 11.45 -6.24 -3.68
N ILE A 130 10.59 -5.96 -2.70
CA ILE A 130 9.78 -4.73 -2.67
C ILE A 130 10.70 -3.57 -2.29
N VAL A 131 10.79 -2.59 -3.18
CA VAL A 131 11.59 -1.37 -2.95
C VAL A 131 10.78 -0.34 -2.20
N ASN A 132 9.59 -0.03 -2.71
CA ASN A 132 8.65 0.87 -2.08
C ASN A 132 7.22 0.59 -2.58
N MET A 133 6.26 1.05 -1.80
CA MET A 133 4.85 1.10 -2.18
C MET A 133 4.31 2.50 -1.94
N VAL A 134 3.63 3.06 -2.93
CA VAL A 134 3.06 4.41 -2.86
C VAL A 134 1.56 4.31 -3.03
N CYS A 135 0.81 4.93 -2.11
CA CYS A 135 -0.62 5.12 -2.28
C CYS A 135 -0.92 6.59 -2.61
N TYR A 136 -1.72 6.79 -3.66
CA TYR A 136 -2.09 8.12 -4.16
C TYR A 136 -3.49 8.09 -4.78
N ASP A 137 -4.08 9.27 -4.97
CA ASP A 137 -5.37 9.46 -5.65
C ASP A 137 -5.15 9.52 -7.16
N ASP A 138 -6.00 8.84 -7.95
CA ASP A 138 -5.92 8.84 -9.41
C ASP A 138 -6.19 10.21 -10.05
N GLY A 139 -6.63 11.21 -9.28
CA GLY A 139 -6.90 12.56 -9.74
C GLY A 139 -8.09 12.66 -10.68
N LEU A 140 -8.86 11.57 -10.82
CA LEU A 140 -10.05 11.52 -11.65
C LEU A 140 -11.28 11.90 -10.82
N VAL A 141 -12.38 12.21 -11.50
CA VAL A 141 -13.65 12.64 -10.85
C VAL A 141 -14.17 11.62 -9.83
N ALA A 142 -13.80 10.35 -9.97
CA ALA A 142 -14.21 9.28 -9.06
C ALA A 142 -13.35 9.15 -7.79
N GLY A 143 -12.19 9.82 -7.72
CA GLY A 143 -11.28 9.83 -6.57
C GLY A 143 -10.92 8.43 -6.09
N LYS A 144 -10.38 7.58 -6.98
CA LYS A 144 -10.00 6.21 -6.61
C LYS A 144 -8.58 6.19 -6.09
N SER A 145 -8.35 5.36 -5.07
CA SER A 145 -7.03 5.21 -4.49
C SER A 145 -6.24 4.12 -5.23
N LEU A 146 -5.11 4.51 -5.81
CA LEU A 146 -4.17 3.61 -6.48
C LEU A 146 -3.02 3.24 -5.53
N LEU A 147 -2.55 2.01 -5.68
CA LEU A 147 -1.35 1.46 -5.07
C LEU A 147 -0.34 1.14 -6.16
N ALA A 148 0.75 1.89 -6.17
CA ALA A 148 1.91 1.63 -7.01
C ALA A 148 2.97 0.88 -6.21
N LEU A 149 3.26 -0.35 -6.61
CA LEU A 149 4.30 -1.19 -6.01
C LEU A 149 5.51 -1.23 -6.93
N LYS A 150 6.66 -0.75 -6.45
CA LYS A 150 7.94 -0.90 -7.13
C LYS A 150 8.67 -2.12 -6.57
N THR A 151 9.00 -3.05 -7.46
CA THR A 151 9.77 -4.26 -7.13
C THR A 151 11.04 -4.30 -7.95
N LYS A 152 12.06 -4.98 -7.43
CA LYS A 152 13.26 -5.35 -8.17
C LYS A 152 13.22 -6.81 -8.59
N ASP A 153 13.91 -7.10 -9.68
CA ASP A 153 14.24 -8.46 -10.07
C ASP A 153 15.25 -9.10 -9.10
N PRO A 154 15.34 -10.45 -8.98
CA PRO A 154 16.37 -11.11 -8.18
C PRO A 154 17.80 -10.74 -8.59
N SER A 155 18.02 -10.39 -9.86
CA SER A 155 19.30 -9.85 -10.35
C SER A 155 19.61 -8.43 -9.84
N GLN A 156 18.62 -7.71 -9.30
CA GLN A 156 18.69 -6.32 -8.84
C GLN A 156 19.00 -5.27 -9.92
N GLU A 157 19.03 -5.68 -11.21
CA GLU A 157 19.36 -4.79 -12.33
C GLU A 157 18.14 -4.09 -12.93
N GLN A 158 16.97 -4.74 -12.84
CA GLN A 158 15.72 -4.28 -13.43
C GLN A 158 14.66 -4.03 -12.35
N CYS A 159 13.79 -3.07 -12.61
CA CYS A 159 12.63 -2.79 -11.77
C CYS A 159 11.34 -3.11 -12.53
N SER A 160 10.30 -3.47 -11.78
CA SER A 160 8.94 -3.65 -12.28
C SER A 160 7.96 -2.87 -11.40
N LEU A 161 7.00 -2.22 -12.05
CA LEU A 161 5.92 -1.49 -11.40
C LEU A 161 4.63 -2.29 -11.52
N TRP A 162 3.90 -2.37 -10.42
CA TRP A 162 2.60 -3.06 -10.35
C TRP A 162 1.57 -2.08 -9.79
N ILE A 163 0.47 -1.89 -10.51
CA ILE A 163 -0.54 -0.90 -10.16
C ILE A 163 -1.84 -1.63 -9.81
N TYR A 164 -2.34 -1.33 -8.61
CA TYR A 164 -3.59 -1.86 -8.08
C TYR A 164 -4.53 -0.72 -7.71
N GLN A 165 -5.83 -0.92 -7.88
CA GLN A 165 -6.86 0.00 -7.43
C GLN A 165 -7.55 -0.54 -6.20
N CYS A 166 -7.62 0.27 -5.15
CA CYS A 166 -8.36 0.00 -3.93
C CYS A 166 -9.81 0.47 -4.05
N SER A 167 -10.69 -0.13 -3.24
CA SER A 167 -12.08 0.28 -3.11
C SER A 167 -12.24 1.62 -2.36
N SER A 168 -11.31 1.93 -1.45
CA SER A 168 -11.28 3.18 -0.69
C SER A 168 -9.87 3.57 -0.26
N LEU A 169 -9.73 4.82 0.19
CA LEU A 169 -8.52 5.33 0.82
C LEU A 169 -8.15 4.53 2.07
N ASP A 170 -9.11 4.29 2.95
CA ASP A 170 -8.88 3.56 4.20
C ASP A 170 -8.30 2.16 3.92
N GLN A 171 -8.76 1.51 2.86
CA GLN A 171 -8.21 0.22 2.43
C GLN A 171 -6.75 0.37 1.99
N ALA A 172 -6.43 1.34 1.14
CA ALA A 172 -5.06 1.59 0.67
C ALA A 172 -4.10 1.90 1.84
N GLN A 173 -4.53 2.70 2.81
CA GLN A 173 -3.76 3.01 4.02
C GLN A 173 -3.57 1.77 4.90
N SER A 174 -4.61 0.94 5.06
CA SER A 174 -4.52 -0.31 5.81
C SER A 174 -3.51 -1.27 5.20
N ILE A 175 -3.52 -1.43 3.87
CA ILE A 175 -2.54 -2.24 3.13
C ILE A 175 -1.11 -1.74 3.39
N CYS A 176 -0.88 -0.43 3.27
CA CYS A 176 0.42 0.17 3.58
C CYS A 176 0.86 -0.05 5.02
N LYS A 177 -0.05 0.10 5.99
CA LYS A 177 0.24 -0.12 7.41
C LYS A 177 0.64 -1.55 7.71
N VAL A 178 -0.07 -2.53 7.13
CA VAL A 178 0.27 -3.96 7.28
C VAL A 178 1.62 -4.25 6.65
N LEU A 179 1.91 -3.70 5.47
CA LEU A 179 3.20 -3.87 4.81
C LEU A 179 4.35 -3.27 5.64
N SER A 180 4.19 -2.06 6.18
CA SER A 180 5.19 -1.45 7.07
C SER A 180 5.42 -2.30 8.32
N THR A 181 4.36 -2.83 8.93
CA THR A 181 4.46 -3.74 10.09
C THR A 181 5.20 -5.04 9.74
N ALA A 182 4.99 -5.57 8.53
CA ALA A 182 5.69 -6.75 8.04
C ALA A 182 7.21 -6.48 7.88
N PHE A 183 7.59 -5.32 7.35
CA PHE A 183 9.00 -4.91 7.27
C PHE A 183 9.63 -4.76 8.66
N ASP A 184 8.95 -4.08 9.59
CA ASP A 184 9.47 -3.89 10.95
C ASP A 184 9.66 -5.23 11.68
N SER A 185 8.74 -6.18 11.50
CA SER A 185 8.83 -7.51 12.13
C SER A 185 10.08 -8.27 11.69
N VAL A 186 10.37 -8.29 10.38
CA VAL A 186 11.55 -8.99 9.84
C VAL A 186 12.86 -8.31 10.25
N LEU A 187 12.86 -6.99 10.45
CA LEU A 187 14.03 -6.26 10.96
C LEU A 187 14.28 -6.51 12.45
N LEU A 188 13.21 -6.61 13.26
CA LEU A 188 13.31 -6.87 14.69
C LEU A 188 13.79 -8.30 14.99
N GLU A 189 13.35 -9.31 14.23
CA GLU A 189 13.82 -10.69 14.36
C GLU A 189 15.34 -10.82 14.19
N LYS A 190 15.96 -10.01 13.32
CA LYS A 190 17.42 -10.00 13.12
C LYS A 190 18.23 -9.42 14.27
N THR A 191 17.60 -8.72 15.22
CA THR A 191 18.30 -8.02 16.32
C THR A 191 18.39 -8.87 17.59
N GLN A 192 17.68 -10.00 17.67
CA GLN A 192 17.85 -10.98 18.75
C GLN A 192 19.04 -11.91 18.46
N VAL A 193 20.26 -11.38 18.63
CA VAL A 193 21.45 -12.24 18.81
C VAL A 193 21.43 -12.71 20.27
N PRO A 194 21.48 -14.01 20.58
CA PRO A 194 21.60 -14.49 21.95
C PRO A 194 22.93 -13.97 22.53
N ALA A 195 22.88 -13.32 23.69
CA ALA A 195 24.07 -13.11 24.48
C ALA A 195 24.52 -14.47 25.02
N GLU A 196 25.63 -15.01 24.50
CA GLU A 196 26.42 -16.04 25.19
C GLU A 196 27.27 -15.41 26.28
#